data_AF-A0AAE2HVL5-F1
#
_entry.id   AF-A0AAE2HVL5-F1
#
_cell.length_a   1.000
_cell.length_b   1.000
_cell.length_c   1.000
_cell.angle_alpha   90.00
_cell.angle_beta   90.00
_cell.angle_gamma   90.00
#
_symmetry.space_group_name_H-M   'P 1'
#
loop_
_entity.id
_entity.type
_entity.pdbx_description
1 polymer ?
#
loop_
_entity_poly.entity_id
_entity_poly.type
_entity_poly.pdbx_seq_one_letter_code
_entity_poly.pdbx_strand_id
1 'polypeptide(L)'
;MADLDITTIDHGSAKTHLVHTKYVNWVILQSDEGVTLVDGGYPGHADAVAESLRRVGSDLSEVHAALLTHAHIDHLGGLARIGRTRSFPVYADPAEVPHARREFLEQADASTIAPIAYRPRVLGWLQGVVRLGALDKSGIGDAQPLGDLSLLPGSPTAVPTHGHTRGHSAFLAGDGEVLISGDALISAHPTTKRRGPQCLDHVFTHDVPANEESVAALRDLDAVIVMPGHGPMLCGRVATFVDQALSR
;
A
#
# COMPACT_ATOMS: atom_id res chain seq x y z
N MET A 1 1.86 11.22 -19.15
CA MET A 1 2.64 10.87 -17.94
C MET A 1 1.67 10.83 -16.78
N ALA A 2 1.81 9.87 -15.86
CA ALA A 2 0.98 9.85 -14.66
C ALA A 2 1.26 11.13 -13.85
N ASP A 3 0.21 11.77 -13.34
CA ASP A 3 0.35 12.87 -12.40
C ASP A 3 0.73 12.25 -11.05
N LEU A 4 2.03 12.32 -10.74
CA LEU A 4 2.59 11.78 -9.51
C LEU A 4 2.91 12.95 -8.57
N ASP A 5 2.27 12.95 -7.42
CA ASP A 5 2.63 13.85 -6.34
C ASP A 5 3.54 13.08 -5.37
N ILE A 6 4.76 13.58 -5.13
CA ILE A 6 5.74 12.89 -4.30
C ILE A 6 6.04 13.77 -3.09
N THR A 7 5.65 13.30 -1.92
CA THR A 7 5.98 13.95 -0.65
C THR A 7 7.14 13.21 0.02
N THR A 8 8.16 13.94 0.46
CA THR A 8 9.38 13.38 1.06
C THR A 8 9.47 13.77 2.52
N ILE A 9 9.77 12.79 3.38
CA ILE A 9 10.16 12.98 4.77
C ILE A 9 11.63 12.57 4.87
N ASP A 10 12.45 13.47 5.42
CA ASP A 10 13.88 13.28 5.59
C ASP A 10 14.16 12.89 7.05
N HIS A 11 14.82 11.73 7.25
CA HIS A 11 15.21 11.19 8.55
C HIS A 11 16.73 11.25 8.75
N GLY A 12 17.44 12.10 8.00
CA GLY A 12 18.89 12.22 8.03
C GLY A 12 19.57 11.21 7.11
N SER A 13 19.80 9.98 7.58
CA SER A 13 20.49 8.93 6.79
C SER A 13 19.56 8.16 5.84
N ALA A 14 18.25 8.42 5.91
CA ALA A 14 17.25 7.82 5.05
C ALA A 14 16.11 8.81 4.75
N LYS A 15 15.37 8.53 3.68
CA LYS A 15 14.20 9.30 3.26
C LYS A 15 13.02 8.36 3.01
N THR A 16 11.84 8.82 3.37
CA THR A 16 10.59 8.13 3.09
C THR A 16 9.77 8.98 2.13
N HIS A 17 9.41 8.42 0.97
CA HIS A 17 8.66 9.13 -0.05
C HIS A 17 7.29 8.49 -0.25
N LEU A 18 6.22 9.25 -0.01
CA LEU A 18 4.88 8.87 -0.45
C LEU A 18 4.72 9.25 -1.92
N VAL A 19 4.48 8.27 -2.78
CA VAL A 19 4.08 8.50 -4.16
C VAL A 19 2.56 8.43 -4.24
N HIS A 20 1.94 9.60 -4.25
CA HIS A 20 0.50 9.75 -4.30
C HIS A 20 -0.02 9.75 -5.74
N THR A 21 -1.06 8.94 -5.98
CA THR A 21 -1.84 8.99 -7.22
C THR A 21 -3.33 9.13 -6.92
N LYS A 22 -4.13 9.33 -7.96
CA LYS A 22 -5.59 9.36 -7.84
C LYS A 22 -6.19 8.08 -7.24
N TYR A 23 -5.60 6.92 -7.50
CA TYR A 23 -6.24 5.63 -7.20
C TYR A 23 -5.60 4.90 -6.04
N VAL A 24 -4.28 4.81 -6.00
CA VAL A 24 -3.53 4.03 -5.01
C VAL A 24 -2.13 4.60 -4.88
N ASN A 25 -1.55 4.50 -3.70
CA ASN A 25 -0.22 4.99 -3.38
C ASN A 25 0.79 3.85 -3.31
N TRP A 26 2.06 4.20 -3.37
CA TRP A 26 3.17 3.34 -2.94
C TRP A 26 4.20 4.20 -2.23
N VAL A 27 5.08 3.56 -1.47
CA VAL A 27 6.13 4.25 -0.71
C VAL A 27 7.51 3.81 -1.18
N ILE A 28 8.43 4.76 -1.22
CA ILE A 28 9.86 4.52 -1.49
C ILE A 28 10.60 4.79 -0.19
N LEU A 29 11.30 3.78 0.31
CA LEU A 29 12.27 3.93 1.39
C LEU A 29 13.66 4.00 0.77
N GLN A 30 14.34 5.13 0.92
CA GLN A 30 15.63 5.41 0.29
C GLN A 30 16.70 5.61 1.35
N SER A 31 17.85 4.98 1.18
CA SER A 31 19.08 5.27 1.94
C SER A 31 20.27 5.29 0.98
N ASP A 32 21.48 5.55 1.50
CA ASP A 32 22.72 5.47 0.71
C ASP A 32 23.00 4.06 0.18
N GLU A 33 22.37 3.03 0.74
CA GLU A 33 22.53 1.64 0.33
C GLU A 33 21.62 1.25 -0.84
N GLY A 34 20.56 2.01 -1.11
CA GLY A 34 19.62 1.71 -2.19
C GLY A 34 18.17 2.01 -1.82
N VAL A 35 17.25 1.23 -2.37
CA VAL A 35 15.80 1.44 -2.19
C VAL A 35 15.05 0.17 -1.78
N THR A 36 14.10 0.34 -0.87
CA THR A 36 13.00 -0.61 -0.63
C THR A 36 11.69 0.01 -1.11
N LEU A 37 10.95 -0.71 -1.95
CA LEU A 37 9.59 -0.32 -2.33
C LEU A 37 8.58 -0.89 -1.34
N VAL A 38 7.53 -0.15 -1.01
CA VAL A 38 6.35 -0.68 -0.33
C VAL A 38 5.15 -0.49 -1.25
N ASP A 39 4.59 -1.60 -1.72
CA ASP A 39 3.62 -1.71 -2.81
C ASP A 39 4.13 -1.15 -4.15
N GLY A 40 3.31 -1.25 -5.20
CA GLY A 40 3.65 -0.75 -6.54
C GLY A 40 2.47 -0.38 -7.41
N GLY A 41 1.27 -0.22 -6.84
CA GLY A 41 0.11 0.19 -7.60
C GLY A 41 -0.51 -0.93 -8.46
N TYR A 42 -1.46 -0.55 -9.31
CA TYR A 42 -2.02 -1.40 -10.37
C TYR A 42 -0.95 -1.80 -11.41
N PRO A 43 -1.18 -2.85 -12.24
CA PRO A 43 -0.25 -3.23 -13.31
C PRO A 43 0.11 -2.09 -14.28
N GLY A 44 -0.85 -1.22 -14.59
CA GLY A 44 -0.64 -0.03 -15.41
C GLY A 44 0.20 1.07 -14.76
N HIS A 45 0.55 0.96 -13.48
CA HIS A 45 1.45 1.86 -12.77
C HIS A 45 2.92 1.44 -12.83
N ALA A 46 3.29 0.32 -13.46
CA ALA A 46 4.68 -0.13 -13.52
C ALA A 46 5.67 0.96 -14.01
N ASP A 47 5.31 1.67 -15.10
CA ASP A 47 6.14 2.77 -15.62
C ASP A 47 6.14 3.99 -14.67
N ALA A 48 5.06 4.18 -13.93
CA ALA A 48 4.94 5.26 -12.95
C ALA A 48 5.78 4.97 -11.68
N VAL A 49 5.90 3.71 -11.26
CA VAL A 49 6.83 3.30 -10.20
C VAL A 49 8.27 3.59 -10.63
N ALA A 50 8.66 3.19 -11.85
CA ALA A 50 9.99 3.49 -12.39
C ALA A 50 10.25 5.01 -12.52
N GLU A 51 9.26 5.79 -12.95
CA GLU A 51 9.33 7.25 -12.96
C GLU A 51 9.49 7.83 -11.54
N SER A 52 8.76 7.32 -10.57
CA SER A 52 8.84 7.83 -9.19
C SER A 52 10.22 7.64 -8.57
N LEU A 53 10.88 6.50 -8.85
CA LEU A 53 12.28 6.26 -8.45
C LEU A 53 13.22 7.30 -9.07
N ARG A 54 13.11 7.54 -10.38
CA ARG A 54 13.93 8.56 -11.06
C ARG A 54 13.71 9.96 -10.50
N ARG A 55 12.49 10.30 -10.12
CA ARG A 55 12.17 11.62 -9.53
C ARG A 55 12.75 11.83 -8.13
N VAL A 56 13.01 10.74 -7.39
CA VAL A 56 13.72 10.79 -6.10
C VAL A 56 15.23 10.53 -6.25
N GLY A 57 15.74 10.53 -7.48
CA GLY A 57 17.17 10.38 -7.77
C GLY A 57 17.68 8.94 -7.70
N SER A 58 16.81 7.94 -7.86
CA SER A 58 17.16 6.52 -7.87
C SER A 58 16.66 5.81 -9.14
N ASP A 59 16.87 4.51 -9.26
CA ASP A 59 16.41 3.68 -10.38
C ASP A 59 15.94 2.29 -9.91
N LEU A 60 15.20 1.57 -10.76
CA LEU A 60 14.84 0.17 -10.55
C LEU A 60 16.05 -0.76 -10.35
N SER A 61 17.22 -0.40 -10.87
CA SER A 61 18.46 -1.17 -10.62
C SER A 61 18.87 -1.16 -9.14
N GLU A 62 18.56 -0.09 -8.40
CA GLU A 62 18.91 0.13 -6.99
C GLU A 62 17.86 -0.41 -6.01
N VAL A 63 16.76 -0.97 -6.51
CA VAL A 63 15.76 -1.64 -5.68
C VAL A 63 16.34 -2.95 -5.14
N HIS A 64 16.49 -3.01 -3.82
CA HIS A 64 16.97 -4.18 -3.08
C HIS A 64 15.86 -5.19 -2.85
N ALA A 65 14.66 -4.70 -2.50
CA ALA A 65 13.48 -5.50 -2.25
C ALA A 65 12.20 -4.68 -2.43
N ALA A 66 11.08 -5.38 -2.53
CA ALA A 66 9.77 -4.79 -2.31
C ALA A 66 9.05 -5.48 -1.14
N LEU A 67 8.24 -4.72 -0.42
CA LEU A 67 7.35 -5.18 0.62
C LEU A 67 5.91 -5.00 0.12
N LEU A 68 5.04 -5.97 0.39
CA LEU A 68 3.60 -5.84 0.16
C LEU A 68 2.91 -5.55 1.48
N THR A 69 2.07 -4.51 1.50
CA THR A 69 1.09 -4.36 2.58
C THR A 69 0.05 -5.46 2.50
N HIS A 70 -0.44 -5.72 1.29
CA HIS A 70 -1.32 -6.84 0.97
C HIS A 70 -1.35 -7.11 -0.55
N ALA A 71 -2.00 -8.20 -0.96
CA ALA A 71 -1.99 -8.70 -2.34
C ALA A 71 -3.29 -8.42 -3.13
N HIS A 72 -3.90 -7.25 -2.94
CA HIS A 72 -4.86 -6.72 -3.93
C HIS A 72 -4.14 -6.18 -5.18
N ILE A 73 -4.78 -6.33 -6.35
CA ILE A 73 -4.20 -6.00 -7.66
C ILE A 73 -3.67 -4.57 -7.77
N ASP A 74 -4.19 -3.65 -6.96
CA ASP A 74 -3.75 -2.28 -6.89
C ASP A 74 -2.59 -2.00 -5.97
N HIS A 75 -2.12 -3.00 -5.22
CA HIS A 75 -0.91 -2.91 -4.40
C HIS A 75 0.22 -3.74 -5.00
N LEU A 76 -0.04 -5.00 -5.41
CA LEU A 76 1.00 -5.84 -6.02
C LEU A 76 1.18 -5.66 -7.54
N GLY A 77 0.20 -5.10 -8.23
CA GLY A 77 0.07 -5.26 -9.68
C GLY A 77 1.25 -4.68 -10.47
N GLY A 78 1.71 -3.48 -10.09
CA GLY A 78 2.87 -2.85 -10.71
C GLY A 78 4.15 -3.65 -10.45
N LEU A 79 4.34 -4.19 -9.25
CA LEU A 79 5.47 -5.05 -8.91
C LEU A 79 5.45 -6.35 -9.73
N ALA A 80 4.28 -6.99 -9.86
CA ALA A 80 4.12 -8.17 -10.71
C ALA A 80 4.44 -7.89 -12.19
N ARG A 81 4.14 -6.68 -12.68
CA ARG A 81 4.46 -6.26 -14.04
C ARG A 81 5.95 -5.97 -14.23
N ILE A 82 6.61 -5.33 -13.25
CA ILE A 82 8.05 -5.03 -13.22
C ILE A 82 8.86 -6.34 -13.13
N GLY A 83 8.39 -7.30 -12.33
CA GLY A 83 8.99 -8.63 -12.14
C GLY A 83 9.24 -9.40 -13.44
N ARG A 84 8.51 -9.08 -14.51
CA ARG A 84 8.68 -9.69 -15.85
C ARG A 84 9.98 -9.27 -16.55
N THR A 85 10.58 -8.15 -16.14
CA THR A 85 11.79 -7.58 -16.76
C THR A 85 12.94 -7.41 -15.78
N ARG A 86 12.67 -7.31 -14.48
CA ARG A 86 13.66 -7.15 -13.41
C ARG A 86 13.18 -7.93 -12.19
N SER A 87 14.01 -8.84 -11.70
CA SER A 87 13.72 -9.60 -10.48
C SER A 87 14.38 -8.96 -9.27
N PHE A 88 13.63 -8.76 -8.20
CA PHE A 88 14.10 -8.46 -6.84
C PHE A 88 13.17 -9.20 -5.87
N PRO A 89 13.63 -9.56 -4.66
CA PRO A 89 12.78 -10.24 -3.70
C PRO A 89 11.56 -9.38 -3.34
N VAL A 90 10.40 -10.03 -3.28
CA VAL A 90 9.15 -9.43 -2.82
C VAL A 90 8.72 -10.15 -1.55
N TYR A 91 8.65 -9.41 -0.45
CA TYR A 91 8.27 -9.95 0.85
C TYR A 91 6.85 -9.54 1.24
N ALA A 92 6.13 -10.46 1.86
CA ALA A 92 4.78 -10.23 2.39
C ALA A 92 4.59 -11.05 3.66
N ASP A 93 3.59 -10.72 4.47
CA ASP A 93 3.25 -11.54 5.64
C ASP A 93 3.09 -13.03 5.23
N PRO A 94 3.52 -14.00 6.06
CA PRO A 94 3.36 -15.42 5.75
C PRO A 94 1.92 -15.82 5.33
N ALA A 95 0.88 -15.19 5.90
CA ALA A 95 -0.51 -15.43 5.53
C ALA A 95 -0.90 -14.76 4.20
N GLU A 96 -0.18 -13.72 3.78
CA GLU A 96 -0.39 -13.00 2.53
C GLU A 96 0.39 -13.62 1.36
N VAL A 97 1.48 -14.37 1.62
CA VAL A 97 2.29 -15.00 0.57
C VAL A 97 1.45 -15.89 -0.37
N PRO A 98 0.56 -16.79 0.10
CA PRO A 98 -0.28 -17.57 -0.80
C PRO A 98 -1.24 -16.69 -1.61
N HIS A 99 -1.68 -15.55 -1.07
CA HIS A 99 -2.50 -14.57 -1.80
C HIS A 99 -1.68 -13.88 -2.91
N ALA A 100 -0.46 -13.42 -2.61
CA ALA A 100 0.46 -12.83 -3.57
C ALA A 100 0.81 -13.79 -4.71
N ARG A 101 0.96 -15.08 -4.40
CA ARG A 101 1.18 -16.17 -5.36
C ARG A 101 -0.08 -16.60 -6.11
N ARG A 102 -1.25 -16.08 -5.73
CA ARG A 102 -2.58 -16.41 -6.28
C ARG A 102 -2.98 -17.87 -6.06
N GLU A 103 -2.53 -18.47 -4.95
CA GLU A 103 -3.04 -19.75 -4.45
C GLU A 103 -4.50 -19.62 -3.96
N PHE A 104 -4.86 -18.42 -3.49
CA PHE A 104 -6.23 -17.94 -3.34
C PHE A 104 -6.34 -16.48 -3.80
N LEU A 105 -7.57 -15.95 -3.86
CA LEU A 105 -7.84 -14.55 -4.19
C LEU A 105 -8.88 -13.97 -3.23
N GLU A 106 -8.44 -13.07 -2.35
CA GLU A 106 -9.29 -12.22 -1.52
C GLU A 106 -9.25 -10.84 -2.15
N GLN A 107 -10.22 -10.51 -2.99
CA GLN A 107 -10.30 -9.21 -3.65
C GLN A 107 -11.75 -8.95 -4.04
N ALA A 108 -12.17 -7.69 -4.00
CA ALA A 108 -13.46 -7.29 -4.53
C ALA A 108 -13.57 -7.69 -6.01
N ASP A 109 -14.62 -8.42 -6.34
CA ASP A 109 -14.89 -8.91 -7.69
C ASP A 109 -16.15 -8.27 -8.29
N ALA A 110 -16.51 -8.69 -9.50
CA ALA A 110 -17.69 -8.16 -10.17
C ALA A 110 -18.98 -8.35 -9.36
N SER A 111 -19.11 -9.45 -8.60
CA SER A 111 -20.30 -9.74 -7.80
C SER A 111 -20.43 -8.80 -6.59
N THR A 112 -19.29 -8.41 -6.02
CA THR A 112 -19.24 -7.50 -4.86
C THR A 112 -19.40 -6.03 -5.28
N ILE A 113 -18.89 -5.68 -6.47
CA ILE A 113 -18.95 -4.31 -7.00
C ILE A 113 -20.27 -4.00 -7.72
N ALA A 114 -20.88 -4.97 -8.41
CA ALA A 114 -22.10 -4.75 -9.20
C ALA A 114 -23.25 -4.09 -8.40
N PRO A 115 -23.53 -4.46 -7.14
CA PRO A 115 -24.56 -3.83 -6.32
C PRO A 115 -24.33 -2.33 -6.07
N ILE A 116 -23.09 -1.83 -6.14
CA ILE A 116 -22.75 -0.42 -5.90
C ILE A 116 -22.36 0.33 -7.17
N ALA A 117 -22.28 -0.35 -8.32
CA ALA A 117 -21.79 0.20 -9.59
C ALA A 117 -22.65 1.36 -10.14
N TYR A 118 -23.93 1.42 -9.77
CA TYR A 118 -24.83 2.52 -10.15
C TYR A 118 -24.42 3.87 -9.55
N ARG A 119 -23.60 3.89 -8.50
CA ARG A 119 -23.15 5.11 -7.83
C ARG A 119 -22.15 5.84 -8.76
N PRO A 120 -22.36 7.13 -9.09
CA PRO A 120 -21.51 7.83 -10.08
C PRO A 120 -20.00 7.81 -9.79
N ARG A 121 -19.60 7.85 -8.51
CA ARG A 121 -18.19 7.78 -8.11
C ARG A 121 -17.58 6.39 -8.32
N VAL A 122 -18.36 5.33 -8.11
CA VAL A 122 -17.94 3.95 -8.37
C VAL A 122 -17.77 3.75 -9.87
N LEU A 123 -18.71 4.23 -10.69
CA LEU A 123 -18.59 4.17 -12.14
C LEU A 123 -17.35 4.91 -12.66
N GLY A 124 -17.11 6.13 -12.18
CA GLY A 124 -15.92 6.91 -12.55
C GLY A 124 -14.61 6.27 -12.07
N TRP A 125 -14.62 5.61 -10.91
CA TRP A 125 -13.49 4.81 -10.42
C TRP A 125 -13.24 3.59 -11.32
N LEU A 126 -14.27 2.78 -11.60
CA LEU A 126 -14.21 1.59 -12.47
C LEU A 126 -13.61 1.91 -13.84
N GLN A 127 -14.08 2.98 -14.49
CA GLN A 127 -13.56 3.42 -15.79
C GLN A 127 -12.06 3.72 -15.75
N GLY A 128 -11.57 4.23 -14.62
CA GLY A 128 -10.15 4.51 -14.39
C GLY A 128 -9.34 3.24 -14.16
N VAL A 129 -9.74 2.43 -13.18
CA VAL A 129 -8.95 1.28 -12.74
C VAL A 129 -8.93 0.14 -13.75
N VAL A 130 -9.97 -0.01 -14.60
CA VAL A 130 -9.95 -0.96 -15.72
C VAL A 130 -8.81 -0.66 -16.69
N ARG A 131 -8.54 0.62 -16.99
CA ARG A 131 -7.41 1.03 -17.85
C ARG A 131 -6.06 0.79 -17.21
N LEU A 132 -6.03 0.71 -15.88
CA LEU A 132 -4.83 0.38 -15.10
C LEU A 132 -4.64 -1.13 -14.94
N GLY A 133 -5.56 -1.96 -15.44
CA GLY A 133 -5.44 -3.41 -15.36
C GLY A 133 -6.08 -4.03 -14.11
N ALA A 134 -7.11 -3.42 -13.52
CA ALA A 134 -7.84 -3.98 -12.37
C ALA A 134 -8.45 -5.38 -12.60
N LEU A 135 -8.56 -5.83 -13.86
CA LEU A 135 -9.05 -7.16 -14.22
C LEU A 135 -7.93 -8.20 -14.35
N ASP A 136 -6.67 -7.77 -14.27
CA ASP A 136 -5.51 -8.65 -14.27
C ASP A 136 -5.49 -9.49 -12.99
N LYS A 137 -5.12 -10.76 -13.12
CA LYS A 137 -5.07 -11.74 -12.02
C LYS A 137 -3.65 -12.24 -11.76
N SER A 138 -2.64 -11.56 -12.31
CA SER A 138 -1.24 -11.90 -12.10
C SER A 138 -0.91 -11.86 -10.61
N GLY A 139 -0.06 -12.80 -10.21
CA GLY A 139 0.59 -12.84 -8.91
C GLY A 139 2.09 -12.66 -9.04
N ILE A 140 2.74 -12.75 -7.89
CA ILE A 140 4.20 -12.81 -7.76
C ILE A 140 4.52 -14.21 -7.22
N GLY A 141 4.79 -15.15 -8.14
CA GLY A 141 4.90 -16.58 -7.82
C GLY A 141 6.07 -16.94 -6.89
N ASP A 142 7.08 -16.07 -6.82
CA ASP A 142 8.26 -16.18 -5.98
C ASP A 142 8.22 -15.27 -4.75
N ALA A 143 7.05 -14.70 -4.41
CA ALA A 143 6.89 -13.92 -3.17
C ALA A 143 7.30 -14.74 -1.94
N GLN A 144 7.95 -14.10 -0.98
CA GLN A 144 8.58 -14.74 0.19
C GLN A 144 7.96 -14.20 1.48
N PRO A 145 7.94 -15.00 2.57
CA PRO A 145 7.49 -14.49 3.86
C PRO A 145 8.44 -13.40 4.35
N LEU A 146 7.91 -12.40 5.07
CA LEU A 146 8.71 -11.41 5.78
C LEU A 146 9.74 -12.10 6.70
N GLY A 147 10.97 -11.64 6.63
CA GLY A 147 12.07 -12.04 7.50
C GLY A 147 12.56 -10.86 8.33
N ASP A 148 13.86 -10.82 8.61
CA ASP A 148 14.49 -9.63 9.18
C ASP A 148 14.61 -8.53 8.12
N LEU A 149 13.91 -7.41 8.35
CA LEU A 149 13.87 -6.26 7.43
C LEU A 149 14.88 -5.17 7.80
N SER A 150 15.59 -5.31 8.92
CA SER A 150 16.51 -4.26 9.43
C SER A 150 17.65 -3.92 8.46
N LEU A 151 18.01 -4.89 7.60
CA LEU A 151 19.05 -4.76 6.57
C LEU A 151 18.55 -4.18 5.25
N LEU A 152 17.25 -3.94 5.10
CA LEU A 152 16.71 -3.32 3.90
C LEU A 152 16.89 -1.79 3.98
N PRO A 153 17.08 -1.09 2.84
CA PRO A 153 17.09 0.37 2.82
C PRO A 153 15.87 0.98 3.53
N GLY A 154 16.12 1.89 4.47
CA GLY A 154 15.12 2.49 5.35
C GLY A 154 14.74 1.67 6.60
N SER A 155 15.35 0.49 6.79
CA SER A 155 15.21 -0.39 7.95
C SER A 155 13.77 -0.54 8.47
N PRO A 156 12.79 -0.87 7.61
CA PRO A 156 11.40 -0.90 8.02
C PRO A 156 11.13 -2.01 9.05
N THR A 157 10.11 -1.81 9.88
CA THR A 157 9.60 -2.83 10.81
C THR A 157 8.17 -3.18 10.46
N ALA A 158 7.86 -4.47 10.30
CA ALA A 158 6.50 -4.92 10.02
C ALA A 158 5.60 -4.80 11.25
N VAL A 159 4.36 -4.35 11.03
CA VAL A 159 3.29 -4.27 12.02
C VAL A 159 2.09 -5.04 11.48
N PRO A 160 1.75 -6.21 12.04
CA PRO A 160 0.57 -6.97 11.62
C PRO A 160 -0.70 -6.12 11.76
N THR A 161 -1.49 -6.04 10.68
CA THR A 161 -2.75 -5.27 10.65
C THR A 161 -3.81 -6.05 9.87
N HIS A 162 -4.00 -7.31 10.25
CA HIS A 162 -4.93 -8.23 9.59
C HIS A 162 -6.38 -7.72 9.65
N GLY A 163 -7.17 -8.09 8.64
CA GLY A 163 -8.59 -7.76 8.56
C GLY A 163 -8.98 -7.33 7.16
N HIS A 164 -8.32 -6.30 6.61
CA HIS A 164 -8.50 -5.92 5.21
C HIS A 164 -8.22 -7.10 4.26
N THR A 165 -7.08 -7.75 4.45
CA THR A 165 -6.81 -9.13 4.02
C THR A 165 -6.33 -9.94 5.23
N ARG A 166 -6.29 -11.26 5.11
CA ARG A 166 -5.85 -12.13 6.22
C ARG A 166 -4.38 -11.97 6.62
N GLY A 167 -3.52 -11.47 5.73
CA GLY A 167 -2.11 -11.19 6.00
C GLY A 167 -1.73 -9.72 5.81
N HIS A 168 -2.69 -8.80 5.91
CA HIS A 168 -2.40 -7.37 5.74
C HIS A 168 -1.36 -6.89 6.77
N SER A 169 -0.32 -6.22 6.30
CA SER A 169 0.75 -5.65 7.13
C SER A 169 0.93 -4.17 6.87
N ALA A 170 1.14 -3.42 7.94
CA ALA A 170 1.65 -2.06 7.89
C ALA A 170 3.16 -2.09 8.15
N PHE A 171 3.85 -0.99 7.86
CA PHE A 171 5.29 -0.88 8.10
C PHE A 171 5.63 0.42 8.80
N LEU A 172 6.49 0.35 9.80
CA LEU A 172 7.14 1.51 10.40
C LEU A 172 8.45 1.81 9.67
N ALA A 173 8.74 3.08 9.44
CA ALA A 173 9.98 3.58 8.87
C ALA A 173 10.40 4.86 9.58
N GLY A 174 11.64 5.33 9.31
CA GLY A 174 12.16 6.56 9.91
C GLY A 174 12.19 6.48 11.43
N ASP A 175 12.79 5.42 11.96
CA ASP A 175 12.88 5.14 13.40
C ASP A 175 11.52 5.09 14.13
N GLY A 176 10.45 4.75 13.41
CA GLY A 176 9.09 4.63 13.94
C GLY A 176 8.25 5.89 13.81
N GLU A 177 8.77 6.97 13.23
CA GLU A 177 8.03 8.22 13.03
C GLU A 177 6.97 8.12 11.92
N VAL A 178 7.19 7.26 10.92
CA VAL A 178 6.30 7.09 9.76
C VAL A 178 5.66 5.73 9.78
N LEU A 179 4.32 5.71 9.75
CA LEU A 179 3.52 4.51 9.53
C LEU A 179 3.04 4.45 8.08
N ILE A 180 3.44 3.41 7.37
CA ILE A 180 2.91 3.03 6.05
C ILE A 180 1.75 2.07 6.32
N SER A 181 0.53 2.59 6.34
CA SER A 181 -0.63 1.87 6.91
C SER A 181 -1.34 0.93 5.94
N GLY A 182 -0.97 0.94 4.66
CA GLY A 182 -1.71 0.23 3.62
C GLY A 182 -3.19 0.60 3.66
N ASP A 183 -4.04 -0.41 3.61
CA ASP A 183 -5.49 -0.27 3.55
C ASP A 183 -6.21 -0.51 4.89
N ALA A 184 -5.46 -0.86 5.93
CA ALA A 184 -5.99 -0.91 7.29
C ALA A 184 -6.56 0.44 7.73
N LEU A 185 -5.79 1.52 7.49
CA LEU A 185 -6.18 2.91 7.76
C LEU A 185 -5.85 3.78 6.54
N ILE A 186 -6.88 4.37 5.91
CA ILE A 186 -6.75 5.23 4.73
C ILE A 186 -7.19 6.67 5.03
N SER A 187 -6.90 7.60 4.12
CA SER A 187 -7.31 9.01 4.26
C SER A 187 -8.34 9.48 3.22
N ALA A 188 -8.49 8.74 2.11
CA ALA A 188 -9.55 8.93 1.13
C ALA A 188 -9.62 7.74 0.19
N HIS A 189 -10.78 7.51 -0.44
CA HIS A 189 -10.90 6.57 -1.55
C HIS A 189 -11.79 7.17 -2.67
N PRO A 190 -11.52 6.93 -3.97
CA PRO A 190 -12.26 7.54 -5.07
C PRO A 190 -13.77 7.26 -5.03
N THR A 191 -14.20 6.11 -4.52
CA THR A 191 -15.61 5.70 -4.45
C THR A 191 -16.41 6.48 -3.40
N THR A 192 -15.75 7.19 -2.49
CA THR A 192 -16.40 7.96 -1.40
C THR A 192 -16.06 9.46 -1.46
N LYS A 193 -16.95 10.29 -0.90
CA LYS A 193 -16.70 11.71 -0.66
C LYS A 193 -15.98 11.95 0.67
N ARG A 194 -15.91 10.95 1.55
CA ARG A 194 -15.26 11.04 2.86
C ARG A 194 -13.78 11.39 2.68
N ARG A 195 -13.27 12.22 3.58
CA ARG A 195 -11.88 12.68 3.65
C ARG A 195 -11.40 12.61 5.09
N GLY A 196 -10.09 12.45 5.23
CA GLY A 196 -9.42 12.22 6.50
C GLY A 196 -9.45 10.75 6.90
N PRO A 197 -8.90 10.43 8.08
CA PRO A 197 -8.75 9.07 8.58
C PRO A 197 -10.06 8.28 8.54
N GLN A 198 -10.01 7.08 8.00
CA GLN A 198 -11.14 6.15 7.91
C GLN A 198 -10.64 4.72 7.63
N CYS A 199 -11.40 3.73 8.07
CA CYS A 199 -11.27 2.37 7.56
C CYS A 199 -11.84 2.30 6.13
N LEU A 200 -11.31 1.42 5.28
CA LEU A 200 -11.84 1.22 3.94
C LEU A 200 -13.22 0.52 4.00
N ASP A 201 -14.09 0.83 3.04
CA ASP A 201 -15.47 0.35 3.00
C ASP A 201 -15.54 -1.20 3.01
N HIS A 202 -16.55 -1.75 3.69
CA HIS A 202 -16.76 -3.21 3.84
C HIS A 202 -16.75 -4.00 2.52
N VAL A 203 -17.08 -3.38 1.39
CA VAL A 203 -17.01 -4.01 0.07
C VAL A 203 -15.58 -4.40 -0.33
N PHE A 204 -14.57 -3.76 0.25
CA PHE A 204 -13.15 -3.99 -0.04
C PHE A 204 -12.41 -4.64 1.14
N THR A 205 -13.07 -4.91 2.27
CA THR A 205 -12.43 -5.37 3.50
C THR A 205 -12.95 -6.75 3.85
N HIS A 206 -12.06 -7.75 3.93
CA HIS A 206 -12.41 -9.15 4.12
C HIS A 206 -13.08 -9.42 5.48
N ASP A 207 -12.51 -8.89 6.56
CA ASP A 207 -13.02 -8.99 7.94
C ASP A 207 -12.99 -7.60 8.60
N VAL A 208 -14.16 -6.94 8.60
CA VAL A 208 -14.31 -5.57 9.12
C VAL A 208 -14.00 -5.49 10.62
N PRO A 209 -14.59 -6.34 11.51
CA PRO A 209 -14.23 -6.35 12.92
C PRO A 209 -12.73 -6.54 13.17
N ALA A 210 -12.09 -7.50 12.51
CA ALA A 210 -10.65 -7.72 12.66
C ALA A 210 -9.83 -6.50 12.18
N ASN A 211 -10.26 -5.85 11.10
CA ASN A 211 -9.61 -4.62 10.62
C ASN A 211 -9.73 -3.49 11.65
N GLU A 212 -10.90 -3.30 12.25
CA GLU A 212 -11.11 -2.29 13.28
C GLU A 212 -10.28 -2.57 14.54
N GLU A 213 -10.13 -3.83 14.94
CA GLU A 213 -9.23 -4.24 16.03
C GLU A 213 -7.76 -3.93 15.70
N SER A 214 -7.31 -4.27 14.48
CA SER A 214 -5.97 -3.92 14.00
C SER A 214 -5.74 -2.40 13.97
N VAL A 215 -6.70 -1.63 13.48
CA VAL A 215 -6.64 -0.17 13.48
C VAL A 215 -6.59 0.37 14.91
N ALA A 216 -7.35 -0.20 15.84
CA ALA A 216 -7.31 0.19 17.25
C ALA A 216 -5.92 -0.03 17.86
N ALA A 217 -5.25 -1.14 17.52
CA ALA A 217 -3.90 -1.45 18.01
C ALA A 217 -2.82 -0.46 17.51
N LEU A 218 -3.03 0.19 16.36
CA LEU A 218 -2.14 1.24 15.87
C LEU A 218 -2.06 2.46 16.81
N ARG A 219 -3.02 2.61 17.74
CA ARG A 219 -3.02 3.70 18.73
C ARG A 219 -1.77 3.70 19.60
N ASP A 220 -1.19 2.54 19.86
CA ASP A 220 -0.05 2.37 20.75
C ASP A 220 1.29 2.69 20.09
N LEU A 221 1.30 3.01 18.79
CA LEU A 221 2.49 3.42 18.06
C LEU A 221 2.77 4.92 18.24
N ASP A 222 4.06 5.28 18.27
CA ASP A 222 4.50 6.67 18.39
C ASP A 222 4.56 7.44 17.06
N ALA A 223 4.16 6.80 15.95
CA ALA A 223 4.19 7.40 14.62
C ALA A 223 3.41 8.73 14.56
N VAL A 224 4.03 9.72 13.92
CA VAL A 224 3.51 11.09 13.75
C VAL A 224 3.18 11.43 12.29
N ILE A 225 3.42 10.48 11.38
CA ILE A 225 3.09 10.57 9.97
C ILE A 225 2.43 9.25 9.56
N VAL A 226 1.33 9.33 8.82
CA VAL A 226 0.70 8.16 8.20
C VAL A 226 0.69 8.31 6.68
N MET A 227 1.27 7.32 6.00
CA MET A 227 1.31 7.15 4.56
C MET A 227 0.35 6.02 4.16
N PRO A 228 -0.91 6.32 3.82
CA PRO A 228 -1.90 5.30 3.54
C PRO A 228 -1.75 4.71 2.14
N GLY A 229 -2.33 3.53 1.93
CA GLY A 229 -2.52 2.93 0.60
C GLY A 229 -3.41 3.77 -0.31
N HIS A 230 -4.39 4.47 0.27
CA HIS A 230 -5.27 5.40 -0.46
C HIS A 230 -5.42 6.77 0.20
N GLY A 231 -5.26 7.81 -0.62
CA GLY A 231 -5.46 9.21 -0.25
C GLY A 231 -4.19 9.95 0.18
N PRO A 232 -4.29 11.23 0.57
CA PRO A 232 -3.13 12.03 0.98
C PRO A 232 -2.47 11.54 2.28
N MET A 233 -1.21 11.90 2.48
CA MET A 233 -0.50 11.73 3.76
C MET A 233 -1.22 12.45 4.91
N LEU A 234 -1.15 11.89 6.12
CA LEU A 234 -1.66 12.50 7.34
C LEU A 234 -0.49 12.88 8.25
N CYS A 235 -0.49 14.12 8.76
CA CYS A 235 0.53 14.63 9.68
C CYS A 235 -0.06 14.86 11.08
N GLY A 236 0.44 14.14 12.07
CA GLY A 236 -0.06 14.11 13.45
C GLY A 236 0.06 12.71 14.05
N ARG A 237 -0.14 12.60 15.36
CA ARG A 237 -0.04 11.31 16.06
C ARG A 237 -1.06 10.31 15.51
N VAL A 238 -0.60 9.10 15.18
CA VAL A 238 -1.45 8.01 14.68
C VAL A 238 -2.63 7.70 15.61
N ALA A 239 -2.44 7.77 16.93
CA ALA A 239 -3.52 7.64 17.91
C ALA A 239 -4.72 8.56 17.62
N THR A 240 -4.48 9.82 17.22
CA THR A 240 -5.55 10.77 16.88
C THR A 240 -6.30 10.35 15.61
N PHE A 241 -5.61 9.76 14.66
CA PHE A 241 -6.22 9.28 13.41
C PHE A 241 -7.00 7.99 13.59
N VAL A 242 -6.51 7.10 14.45
CA VAL A 242 -7.23 5.88 14.87
C VAL A 242 -8.56 6.26 15.52
N ASP A 243 -8.56 7.18 16.48
CA ASP A 243 -9.78 7.62 17.15
C ASP A 243 -10.78 8.24 16.17
N GLN A 244 -10.30 9.03 15.20
CA GLN A 244 -11.15 9.60 14.16
C GLN A 244 -11.72 8.55 13.19
N ALA A 245 -10.95 7.52 12.86
CA ALA A 245 -11.36 6.48 11.92
C ALA A 245 -12.44 5.57 12.54
N LEU A 246 -12.28 5.20 13.81
CA LEU A 246 -13.17 4.29 14.53
C LEU A 246 -14.43 4.97 15.10
N SER A 247 -14.47 6.30 15.15
CA SER A 247 -15.64 7.04 15.64
C SER A 247 -16.67 7.39 14.56
N ARG A 248 -16.54 6.87 13.33
CA ARG A 248 -17.21 7.40 12.12
C ARG A 248 -18.18 6.44 11.44
#